data_AF-A0A1M6RNA6-F1
#
_entry.id   AF-A0A1M6RNA6-F1
#
_cell.length_a   1.000
_cell.length_b   1.000
_cell.length_c   1.000
_cell.angle_alpha   90.00
_cell.angle_beta   90.00
_cell.angle_gamma   90.00
#
_symmetry.space_group_name_H-M   'P 1'
#
loop_
_entity.id
_entity.type
_entity.pdbx_description
1 polymer ?
#
loop_
_entity_poly.entity_id
_entity_poly.type
_entity_poly.pdbx_seq_one_letter_code
_entity_poly.pdbx_strand_id
1 'polypeptide(L)'
;MEIHWKSFGKNPVQRIHLEYAVQLQVRMALIKEAEHLMDYLSLVIVEVCADKGTMTIGKDTPEPLYSMLARNFDSSGSFMTDHLQEDNALTAYFHASAPLSTSF
;
A
#
# COMPACT_ATOMS: atom_id res chain seq x y z
N MET A 1 -3.88 10.80 6.11
CA MET A 1 -4.05 10.27 4.76
C MET A 1 -5.37 9.56 4.71
N GLU A 2 -6.08 9.74 3.62
CA GLU A 2 -7.36 9.10 3.36
C GLU A 2 -7.26 8.23 2.11
N ILE A 3 -7.86 7.04 2.15
CA ILE A 3 -7.86 6.10 1.02
C ILE A 3 -9.29 5.94 0.51
N HIS A 4 -9.52 6.37 -0.73
CA HIS A 4 -10.76 6.23 -1.44
C HIS A 4 -10.74 4.96 -2.29
N TRP A 5 -11.56 4.00 -1.91
CA TRP A 5 -11.68 2.70 -2.59
C TRP A 5 -12.70 2.82 -3.74
N LYS A 6 -12.23 2.82 -4.99
CA LYS A 6 -13.08 2.82 -6.18
C LYS A 6 -13.66 1.44 -6.48
N SER A 7 -12.89 0.39 -6.23
CA SER A 7 -13.35 -0.98 -6.33
C SER A 7 -12.53 -1.91 -5.45
N PHE A 8 -13.20 -2.88 -4.84
CA PHE A 8 -12.58 -3.84 -3.92
C PHE A 8 -13.33 -5.17 -3.91
N GLY A 9 -12.60 -6.29 -3.95
CA GLY A 9 -13.14 -7.64 -3.82
C GLY A 9 -13.71 -7.92 -2.42
N LYS A 10 -14.38 -9.06 -2.21
CA LYS A 10 -15.03 -9.35 -0.91
C LYS A 10 -14.08 -9.78 0.21
N ASN A 11 -12.77 -9.91 -0.02
CA ASN A 11 -11.84 -10.46 0.97
C ASN A 11 -11.32 -9.38 1.93
N PRO A 12 -11.74 -9.36 3.21
CA PRO A 12 -11.34 -8.32 4.16
C PRO A 12 -9.85 -8.35 4.51
N VAL A 13 -9.20 -9.53 4.47
CA VAL A 13 -7.78 -9.67 4.82
C VAL A 13 -6.90 -9.02 3.76
N GLN A 14 -7.21 -9.26 2.49
CA GLN A 14 -6.53 -8.61 1.36
C GLN A 14 -6.66 -7.08 1.42
N ARG A 15 -7.77 -6.56 1.96
CA ARG A 15 -7.98 -5.12 2.13
C ARG A 15 -6.95 -4.51 3.05
N ILE A 16 -6.75 -5.15 4.21
CA ILE A 16 -5.84 -4.68 5.25
C ILE A 16 -4.41 -4.69 4.72
N HIS A 17 -4.01 -5.75 4.01
CA HIS A 17 -2.68 -5.82 3.40
C HIS A 17 -2.47 -4.73 2.36
N LEU A 18 -3.46 -4.51 1.48
CA LEU A 18 -3.38 -3.48 0.46
C LEU A 18 -3.37 -2.08 1.06
N GLU A 19 -4.20 -1.83 2.08
CA GLU A 19 -4.20 -0.58 2.83
C GLU A 19 -2.83 -0.31 3.45
N TYR A 20 -2.23 -1.31 4.10
CA TYR A 20 -0.91 -1.21 4.69
C TYR A 20 0.17 -0.91 3.62
N ALA A 21 0.16 -1.64 2.51
CA ALA A 21 1.11 -1.44 1.42
C ALA A 21 1.03 -0.02 0.82
N VAL A 22 -0.19 0.46 0.56
CA VAL A 22 -0.45 1.82 0.06
C VAL A 22 0.06 2.88 1.05
N GLN A 23 -0.26 2.72 2.34
CA GLN A 23 0.21 3.63 3.38
C GLN A 23 1.73 3.69 3.44
N LEU A 24 2.39 2.53 3.40
CA LEU A 24 3.84 2.45 3.45
C LEU A 24 4.47 3.15 2.25
N GLN A 25 3.95 2.92 1.05
CA GLN A 25 4.50 3.49 -0.18
C GLN A 25 4.39 5.01 -0.22
N VAL A 26 3.25 5.58 0.18
CA VAL A 26 3.08 7.05 0.25
C VAL A 26 4.04 7.64 1.27
N ARG A 27 4.17 7.03 2.45
CA ARG A 27 5.11 7.51 3.48
C ARG A 27 6.56 7.46 2.98
N MET A 28 6.96 6.37 2.32
CA MET A 28 8.29 6.26 1.74
C MET A 28 8.53 7.32 0.67
N ALA A 29 7.54 7.60 -0.19
CA ALA A 29 7.64 8.65 -1.21
C ALA A 29 7.82 10.03 -0.58
N LEU A 30 7.07 10.35 0.48
CA LEU A 30 7.21 11.61 1.20
C LEU A 30 8.58 11.74 1.86
N ILE A 31 9.03 10.70 2.59
CA ILE A 31 10.34 10.70 3.26
C ILE A 31 11.48 10.86 2.26
N LYS A 32 11.38 10.20 1.10
CA LYS A 32 12.38 10.27 0.03
C LYS A 32 12.52 11.67 -0.55
N GLU A 33 11.41 12.41 -0.68
CA GLU A 33 11.45 13.80 -1.14
C GLU A 33 11.90 14.74 -0.01
N ALA A 34 11.24 14.70 1.15
CA ALA A 34 11.74 15.30 2.38
C ALA A 34 10.96 14.80 3.61
N GLU A 35 11.68 14.41 4.67
CA GLU A 35 11.09 13.87 5.89
C GLU A 35 10.01 14.78 6.52
N HIS A 36 10.21 16.10 6.50
CA HIS A 36 9.26 17.06 7.05
C HIS A 36 7.90 17.09 6.31
N LEU A 37 7.80 16.50 5.12
CA LEU A 37 6.52 16.37 4.41
C LEU A 37 5.57 15.39 5.08
N MET A 38 6.07 14.54 5.98
CA MET A 38 5.26 13.62 6.79
C MET A 38 4.23 14.33 7.65
N ASP A 39 4.48 15.57 8.07
CA ASP A 39 3.54 16.37 8.85
C ASP A 39 2.25 16.67 8.06
N TYR A 40 2.34 16.64 6.73
CA TYR A 40 1.22 16.88 5.82
C TYR A 40 0.58 15.59 5.30
N LEU A 41 0.95 14.42 5.82
CA LEU A 41 0.37 13.14 5.42
C LEU A 41 -1.15 13.10 5.59
N SER A 42 -1.69 13.88 6.54
CA SER A 42 -3.14 14.05 6.74
C SER A 42 -3.86 14.57 5.49
N LEU A 43 -3.19 15.39 4.67
CA LEU A 43 -3.75 16.06 3.49
C LEU A 43 -3.70 15.19 2.22
N VAL A 44 -3.00 14.06 2.26
CA VAL A 44 -2.87 13.17 1.10
C VAL A 44 -4.11 12.30 0.96
N ILE A 45 -4.72 12.36 -0.22
CA ILE A 45 -5.84 11.52 -0.62
C ILE A 45 -5.34 10.56 -1.70
N VAL A 46 -5.58 9.26 -1.50
CA VAL A 46 -5.19 8.20 -2.44
C VAL A 46 -6.43 7.52 -2.96
N GLU A 47 -6.52 7.36 -4.27
CA GLU A 47 -7.57 6.58 -4.91
C GLU A 47 -7.02 5.21 -5.31
N VAL A 48 -7.68 4.15 -4.85
CA VAL A 48 -7.26 2.76 -5.11
C VAL A 48 -8.38 2.01 -5.84
N CYS A 49 -8.03 1.38 -6.96
CA CYS A 49 -8.89 0.46 -7.70
C CYS A 49 -8.26 -0.93 -7.66
N ALA A 50 -8.66 -1.73 -6.68
CA ALA A 50 -8.04 -3.03 -6.43
C ALA A 50 -8.25 -4.01 -7.59
N ASP A 51 -9.42 -3.98 -8.25
CA ASP A 51 -9.72 -4.89 -9.36
C ASP A 51 -8.81 -4.65 -10.58
N LYS A 52 -8.33 -3.42 -10.76
CA LYS A 52 -7.40 -3.03 -11.82
C LYS A 52 -5.95 -3.00 -11.35
N GLY A 53 -5.73 -3.14 -10.05
CA GLY A 53 -4.43 -2.98 -9.41
C GLY A 53 -3.79 -1.61 -9.60
N THR A 54 -4.60 -0.57 -9.73
CA THR A 54 -4.12 0.80 -9.95
C THR A 54 -4.29 1.66 -8.70
N MET A 55 -3.29 2.49 -8.42
CA MET A 55 -3.29 3.51 -7.38
C MET A 55 -2.97 4.87 -8.00
N THR A 56 -3.74 5.89 -7.65
CA THR A 56 -3.54 7.28 -8.10
C THR A 56 -3.67 8.25 -6.93
N ILE A 57 -3.06 9.42 -7.03
CA ILE A 57 -3.25 10.49 -6.04
C ILE A 57 -4.53 11.25 -6.37
N GLY A 58 -5.38 11.43 -5.37
CA GLY A 58 -6.62 12.19 -5.51
C GLY A 58 -6.32 13.66 -5.80
N LYS A 59 -7.08 14.25 -6.73
CA LYS A 59 -6.93 15.65 -7.16
C LYS A 59 -7.18 16.68 -6.05
N ASP A 60 -7.84 16.25 -4.98
CA ASP A 60 -8.10 17.06 -3.79
C ASP A 60 -6.87 17.17 -2.88
N THR A 61 -5.81 16.39 -3.14
CA THR A 61 -4.51 16.56 -2.48
C THR A 61 -3.94 17.92 -2.89
N PRO A 62 -3.53 18.78 -1.93
CA PRO A 62 -3.03 20.12 -2.25
C PRO A 62 -1.65 20.07 -2.93
N GLU A 63 -1.33 21.11 -3.70
CA GLU A 63 0.02 21.33 -4.22
C GLU A 63 0.97 21.80 -3.10
N PRO A 64 2.27 21.45 -3.13
CA PRO A 64 2.97 20.70 -4.17
C PRO A 64 2.88 19.17 -4.03
N LEU A 65 2.20 18.66 -2.99
CA LEU A 65 2.16 17.23 -2.66
C LEU A 65 1.56 16.40 -3.79
N TYR A 66 0.51 16.91 -4.43
CA TYR A 66 -0.10 16.25 -5.59
C TYR A 66 0.93 16.00 -6.70
N SER A 67 1.57 17.06 -7.21
CA SER A 67 2.52 16.93 -8.31
C SER A 67 3.73 16.07 -7.96
N MET A 68 4.23 16.18 -6.72
CA MET A 68 5.36 15.40 -6.24
C MET A 68 5.04 13.90 -6.16
N LEU A 69 3.91 13.56 -5.54
CA LEU A 69 3.49 12.18 -5.39
C LEU A 69 3.07 11.60 -6.74
N ALA A 70 2.26 12.30 -7.54
CA ALA A 70 1.82 11.83 -8.85
C ALA A 70 3.00 11.41 -9.74
N ARG A 71 4.12 12.16 -9.76
CA ARG A 71 5.34 11.78 -10.49
C ARG A 71 5.95 10.45 -10.01
N ASN A 72 5.91 10.20 -8.70
CA ASN A 72 6.40 8.95 -8.10
C ASN A 72 5.48 7.75 -8.42
N PHE A 73 4.20 8.00 -8.73
CA PHE A 73 3.21 6.95 -9.01
C PHE A 73 2.86 6.77 -10.51
N ASP A 74 3.13 7.74 -11.39
CA ASP A 74 2.85 7.69 -12.84
C ASP A 74 3.88 6.87 -13.66
N SER A 75 4.97 6.43 -13.04
CA SER A 75 6.05 5.74 -13.75
C SER A 75 5.80 4.24 -13.85
N SER A 76 4.98 3.79 -14.81
CA SER A 76 5.01 2.48 -15.51
C SER A 76 5.33 1.18 -14.73
N GLY A 77 5.28 1.18 -13.41
CA GLY A 77 5.58 0.06 -12.54
C GLY A 77 4.27 -0.59 -12.16
N SER A 78 3.95 -1.69 -12.85
CA SER A 78 2.93 -2.66 -12.44
C SER A 78 3.18 -3.07 -10.99
N PHE A 79 2.52 -2.40 -10.03
CA PHE A 79 2.79 -2.58 -8.60
C PHE A 79 2.07 -3.80 -8.00
N MET A 80 0.97 -4.26 -8.61
CA MET A 80 0.27 -5.43 -8.09
C MET A 80 0.94 -6.77 -8.37
N THR A 81 1.92 -6.83 -9.27
CA THR A 81 2.59 -8.11 -9.58
C THR A 81 3.63 -8.52 -8.53
N ASP A 82 4.27 -7.58 -7.83
CA ASP A 82 5.31 -7.94 -6.86
C ASP A 82 4.73 -8.42 -5.52
N HIS A 83 3.61 -7.83 -5.05
CA HIS A 83 2.97 -8.26 -3.80
C HIS A 83 1.98 -9.42 -3.95
N LEU A 84 1.48 -9.71 -5.16
CA LEU A 84 0.71 -10.95 -5.40
C LEU A 84 1.63 -12.17 -5.65
N GLN A 85 2.93 -11.95 -5.89
CA GLN A 85 3.91 -13.04 -5.97
C GLN A 85 4.46 -13.45 -4.58
N GLU A 86 4.15 -12.68 -3.53
CA GLU A 86 4.47 -12.99 -2.12
C GLU A 86 3.41 -13.84 -1.40
N ASP A 87 2.35 -14.29 -2.08
CA ASP A 87 1.39 -15.27 -1.52
C ASP A 87 2.08 -16.61 -1.16
N ASN A 88 3.34 -16.84 -1.56
CA ASN A 88 4.16 -17.97 -1.10
C ASN A 88 5.08 -17.65 0.10
N ALA A 89 5.44 -16.39 0.34
CA ALA A 89 6.41 -16.03 1.38
C ALA A 89 5.74 -15.84 2.75
N LEU A 90 4.56 -15.24 2.79
CA LEU A 90 3.81 -15.02 4.04
C LEU A 90 3.15 -16.30 4.56
N THR A 91 2.75 -17.21 3.66
CA THR A 91 2.21 -18.53 4.02
C THR A 91 3.26 -19.40 4.73
N ALA A 92 4.55 -19.22 4.41
CA ALA A 92 5.65 -19.89 5.10
C ALA A 92 5.84 -19.41 6.55
N TYR A 93 5.54 -18.14 6.85
CA TYR A 93 5.58 -17.60 8.22
C TYR A 93 4.45 -18.15 9.10
N PHE A 94 3.28 -18.43 8.55
CA PHE A 94 2.14 -18.98 9.31
C PHE A 94 2.21 -20.50 9.51
N HIS A 95 2.98 -21.24 8.71
CA HIS A 95 3.21 -22.69 8.91
C HIS A 95 4.38 -23.03 9.86
N ALA A 96 5.20 -22.05 10.26
CA ALA A 96 6.38 -22.28 11.10
C ALA A 96 6.09 -22.47 12.61
N SER A 97 4.84 -22.80 12.98
CA SER A 97 4.53 -23.32 14.32
C SER A 97 4.31 -24.83 14.24
N ALA A 98 5.41 -25.57 14.09
CA ALA A 98 5.39 -26.99 14.43
C ALA A 98 4.96 -27.12 15.90
N PRO A 99 3.97 -27.98 16.23
CA PRO A 99 3.63 -28.22 17.62
C PRO A 99 4.86 -28.77 18.35
N LEU A 100 5.21 -28.16 19.48
CA LEU A 100 6.24 -28.68 20.39
C LEU A 100 5.94 -30.15 20.67
N SER A 101 6.87 -31.02 20.30
CA SER A 101 6.84 -32.45 20.60
C SER A 101 6.73 -32.63 22.11
N THR A 102 5.53 -32.96 22.60
CA THR A 102 5.33 -33.44 23.96
C THR A 102 5.83 -34.87 24.03
N SER A 103 7.09 -35.04 24.42
CA SER A 103 7.63 -36.33 24.84
C SER A 103 7.15 -36.59 26.27
N PHE A 104 6.27 -37.59 26.44
CA PHE A 104 5.99 -38.24 27.72
C PHE A 104 7.02 -39.33 27.98
#